data_AF-A0A349D3J5-F1
#
_entry.id   AF-A0A349D3J5-F1
#
_cell.length_a   1.000
_cell.length_b   1.000
_cell.length_c   1.000
_cell.angle_alpha   90.00
_cell.angle_beta   90.00
_cell.angle_gamma   90.00
#
_symmetry.space_group_name_H-M   'P 1'
#
loop_
_entity.id
_entity.type
_entity.pdbx_description
1 polymer ?
#
loop_
_entity_poly.entity_id
_entity_poly.type
_entity_poly.pdbx_seq_one_letter_code
_entity_poly.pdbx_strand_id
1 'polypeptide(L)'
;TDKPLRFFLSEIIREKIFLNYQKEIPYSCEVEIEEYHENTVPIHVRSLIYVARDSQKGILIGHQGRMLKKVGTQARKDIEAFIGEQIFLELYVKVDKNWRDQSSKLKRYGYLS
;
A
#
# COMPACT_ATOMS: atom_id res chain seq x y z
N THR A 1 18.06 -2.67 -7.48
CA THR A 1 17.01 -2.99 -8.48
C THR A 1 15.95 -3.75 -7.73
N ASP A 2 15.04 -3.02 -7.08
CA ASP A 2 14.04 -3.58 -6.14
C ASP A 2 12.61 -3.26 -6.59
N LYS A 3 12.48 -2.67 -7.78
CA LYS A 3 11.21 -2.30 -8.40
C LYS A 3 10.26 -3.50 -8.51
N PRO A 4 10.69 -4.72 -8.89
CA PRO A 4 9.81 -5.88 -8.94
C PRO A 4 9.27 -6.27 -7.56
N LEU A 5 10.14 -6.31 -6.53
CA LEU A 5 9.73 -6.65 -5.17
C LEU A 5 8.72 -5.66 -4.62
N ARG A 6 9.03 -4.36 -4.69
CA ARG A 6 8.13 -3.29 -4.23
C ARG A 6 6.77 -3.35 -4.91
N PHE A 7 6.73 -3.65 -6.21
CA PHE A 7 5.49 -3.87 -6.94
C PHE A 7 4.68 -5.02 -6.33
N PHE A 8 5.27 -6.21 -6.15
CA PHE A 8 4.55 -7.34 -5.54
C PHE A 8 4.03 -7.03 -4.12
N LEU A 9 4.82 -6.33 -3.29
CA LEU A 9 4.37 -5.94 -1.96
C LEU A 9 3.17 -4.99 -2.02
N SER A 10 3.18 -4.01 -2.94
CA SER A 10 2.03 -3.13 -3.15
C SER A 10 0.81 -3.88 -3.66
N GLU A 11 0.97 -4.87 -4.54
CA GLU A 11 -0.14 -5.70 -5.04
C GLU A 11 -0.78 -6.51 -3.91
N ILE A 12 0.02 -7.13 -3.03
CA ILE A 12 -0.48 -7.90 -1.88
C ILE A 12 -1.34 -7.00 -0.97
N ILE A 13 -0.87 -5.79 -0.68
CA ILE A 13 -1.64 -4.83 0.12
C ILE A 13 -2.93 -4.43 -0.61
N ARG A 14 -2.86 -4.16 -1.92
CA ARG A 14 -4.03 -3.77 -2.72
C ARG A 14 -5.08 -4.87 -2.78
N GLU A 15 -4.67 -6.14 -2.87
CA GLU A 15 -5.55 -7.29 -2.77
C GLU A 15 -6.30 -7.30 -1.42
N LYS A 16 -5.62 -7.05 -0.29
CA LYS A 16 -6.29 -7.02 1.02
C LYS A 16 -7.22 -5.83 1.18
N ILE A 17 -6.92 -4.69 0.56
CA ILE A 17 -7.88 -3.59 0.45
C ILE A 17 -9.11 -4.07 -0.35
N PHE A 18 -8.92 -4.68 -1.51
CA PHE A 18 -10.01 -5.18 -2.35
C PHE A 18 -10.93 -6.16 -1.62
N LEU A 19 -10.36 -7.08 -0.84
CA LEU A 19 -11.12 -8.09 -0.09
C LEU A 19 -11.91 -7.53 1.11
N ASN A 20 -11.46 -6.42 1.71
CA ASN A 20 -12.05 -5.90 2.95
C ASN A 20 -12.96 -4.68 2.76
N TYR A 21 -12.85 -3.96 1.65
CA TYR A 21 -13.68 -2.80 1.37
C TYR A 21 -14.64 -3.06 0.22
N GLN A 22 -15.83 -2.48 0.32
CA GLN A 22 -16.85 -2.53 -0.73
C GLN A 22 -16.90 -1.20 -1.50
N LYS A 23 -17.75 -1.16 -2.55
CA LYS A 23 -18.07 0.05 -3.32
C LYS A 23 -16.84 0.64 -4.03
N GLU A 24 -16.64 1.95 -3.94
CA GLU A 24 -15.64 2.69 -4.73
C GLU A 24 -14.22 2.63 -4.17
N ILE A 25 -14.02 2.18 -2.92
CA ILE A 25 -12.73 2.27 -2.22
C ILE A 25 -11.63 1.46 -2.92
N PRO A 26 -11.82 0.17 -3.28
CA PRO A 26 -10.77 -0.62 -3.93
C PRO A 26 -10.26 -0.01 -5.24
N TYR A 27 -11.11 0.75 -5.92
CA TYR A 27 -10.80 1.39 -7.20
C TYR A 27 -10.31 2.83 -7.05
N SER A 28 -10.39 3.40 -5.85
CA SER A 28 -10.09 4.81 -5.56
C SER A 28 -8.85 5.00 -4.68
N CYS A 29 -8.02 3.96 -4.57
CA CYS A 29 -6.76 4.03 -3.87
C CYS A 29 -5.59 3.51 -4.71
N GLU A 30 -4.40 4.06 -4.44
CA GLU A 30 -3.12 3.55 -4.94
C GLU A 30 -2.24 3.16 -3.76
N VAL A 31 -1.44 2.11 -3.95
CA VAL A 31 -0.51 1.64 -2.92
C VAL A 31 0.91 1.76 -3.43
N GLU A 32 1.76 2.46 -2.68
CA GLU A 32 3.17 2.62 -2.97
C GLU A 32 4.00 2.10 -1.80
N ILE A 33 5.15 1.48 -2.08
CA ILE A 33 6.15 1.14 -1.06
C ILE A 33 7.19 2.27 -1.02
N GLU A 34 7.08 3.11 0.00
CA GLU A 34 7.98 4.24 0.23
C GLU A 34 9.34 3.73 0.72
N GLU A 35 9.34 2.85 1.73
CA GLU A 35 10.56 2.32 2.33
C GLU A 35 10.56 0.79 2.40
N TYR A 36 11.74 0.21 2.18
CA TYR A 36 12.02 -1.21 2.34
C TYR A 36 13.46 -1.33 2.86
N HIS A 37 13.61 -1.69 4.13
CA HIS A 37 14.92 -1.85 4.79
C HIS A 37 15.14 -3.32 5.12
N GLU A 38 15.84 -4.03 4.24
CA GLU A 38 16.15 -5.46 4.42
C GLU A 38 17.20 -5.74 5.50
N ASN A 39 18.02 -4.75 5.84
CA ASN A 39 19.09 -4.91 6.84
C ASN A 39 18.61 -4.79 8.29
N THR A 40 17.29 -4.69 8.53
CA THR A 40 16.70 -4.67 9.87
C THR A 40 16.06 -6.01 10.20
N VAL A 41 16.04 -6.38 11.48
CA VAL A 41 15.33 -7.56 11.95
C VAL A 41 14.27 -7.12 12.98
N PRO A 42 12.97 -7.19 12.66
CA PRO A 42 12.38 -7.63 11.37
C PRO A 42 12.61 -6.63 10.22
N ILE A 43 12.42 -7.06 8.98
CA ILE A 43 12.52 -6.21 7.78
C ILE A 43 11.49 -5.08 7.89
N HIS A 44 11.92 -3.84 7.76
CA HIS A 44 11.03 -2.69 7.91
C HIS A 44 10.46 -2.26 6.56
N VAL A 45 9.13 -2.27 6.43
CA VAL A 45 8.41 -1.91 5.21
C VAL A 45 7.43 -0.79 5.51
N ARG A 46 7.56 0.34 4.81
CA ARG A 46 6.58 1.43 4.88
C ARG A 46 5.84 1.56 3.57
N SER A 47 4.52 1.55 3.66
CA SER A 47 3.63 1.73 2.53
C SER A 47 2.70 2.93 2.70
N LEU A 48 2.52 3.65 1.60
CA LEU A 48 1.57 4.74 1.46
C LEU A 48 0.36 4.27 0.66
N ILE A 49 -0.82 4.53 1.20
CA ILE A 49 -2.11 4.33 0.55
C ILE A 49 -2.67 5.71 0.23
N TYR A 50 -2.66 6.06 -1.06
CA TYR A 50 -3.24 7.31 -1.53
C TYR A 50 -4.72 7.15 -1.78
N VAL A 51 -5.51 8.16 -1.42
CA VAL A 51 -6.94 8.26 -1.74
C VAL A 51 -7.26 9.65 -2.25
N ALA A 52 -8.34 9.79 -3.02
CA ALA A 52 -8.69 11.07 -3.64
C ALA A 52 -9.42 12.03 -2.68
N ARG A 53 -10.07 11.53 -1.62
CA ARG A 53 -10.91 12.33 -0.71
C ARG A 53 -10.73 11.93 0.74
N ASP A 54 -10.94 12.88 1.67
CA ASP A 54 -10.90 12.63 3.12
C ASP A 54 -11.96 11.61 3.58
N SER A 55 -13.14 11.60 2.95
CA SER A 55 -14.16 10.59 3.24
C SER A 55 -13.65 9.16 2.99
N GLN A 56 -12.90 8.96 1.91
CA GLN A 56 -12.31 7.67 1.56
C GLN A 56 -11.21 7.29 2.56
N LYS A 57 -10.39 8.27 2.99
CA LYS A 57 -9.41 8.07 4.06
C LYS A 57 -10.09 7.62 5.35
N GLY A 58 -11.19 8.25 5.73
CA GLY A 58 -11.98 7.87 6.91
C GLY A 58 -12.52 6.43 6.81
N ILE A 59 -13.04 6.03 5.65
CA ILE A 59 -13.52 4.66 5.41
C ILE A 59 -12.38 3.64 5.49
N LEU A 60 -11.23 3.95 4.89
CA LEU A 60 -10.07 3.06 4.83
C LEU A 60 -9.39 2.90 6.19
N ILE A 61 -9.34 3.95 7.01
CA ILE A 61 -8.91 3.84 8.40
C ILE A 61 -9.94 3.01 9.20
N GLY A 62 -11.22 3.31 9.00
CA GLY A 62 -12.32 2.72 9.73
C GLY A 62 -12.38 3.18 11.19
N HIS A 63 -13.43 2.75 11.92
CA HIS A 63 -13.62 3.16 13.30
C HIS A 63 -12.43 2.75 14.18
N GLN A 64 -11.76 3.74 14.78
CA GLN A 64 -10.55 3.58 15.60
C GLN A 64 -9.40 2.84 14.89
N GLY A 65 -9.30 2.94 13.56
CA GLY A 65 -8.24 2.27 12.80
C GLY A 65 -8.42 0.75 12.65
N ARG A 66 -9.54 0.18 13.09
CA ARG A 66 -9.76 -1.28 13.09
C ARG A 66 -9.69 -1.91 11.71
N MET A 67 -10.19 -1.20 10.68
CA MET A 67 -10.18 -1.72 9.30
C MET A 67 -8.77 -1.71 8.72
N LEU A 68 -8.05 -0.60 8.87
CA LEU A 68 -6.65 -0.52 8.42
C LEU A 68 -5.76 -1.54 9.15
N LYS A 69 -5.96 -1.74 10.45
CA LYS A 69 -5.26 -2.77 11.23
C LYS A 69 -5.55 -4.18 10.71
N LYS A 70 -6.79 -4.48 10.34
CA LYS A 70 -7.16 -5.78 9.76
C LYS A 70 -6.44 -6.01 8.43
N VAL A 71 -6.47 -5.03 7.54
CA VAL A 71 -5.77 -5.07 6.24
C VAL A 71 -4.27 -5.25 6.44
N GLY A 72 -3.64 -4.43 7.28
CA GLY A 72 -2.22 -4.54 7.57
C GLY A 72 -1.83 -5.89 8.18
N THR A 73 -2.67 -6.45 9.04
CA THR A 73 -2.40 -7.77 9.64
C THR A 73 -2.44 -8.89 8.59
N GLN A 74 -3.40 -8.84 7.66
CA GLN A 74 -3.50 -9.82 6.58
C GLN A 74 -2.37 -9.66 5.57
N ALA A 75 -2.11 -8.43 5.12
CA ALA A 75 -1.05 -8.13 4.17
C ALA A 75 0.33 -8.52 4.74
N ARG A 76 0.59 -8.22 6.03
CA ARG A 76 1.85 -8.60 6.68
C ARG A 76 2.10 -10.10 6.61
N LYS A 77 1.10 -10.94 6.93
CA LYS A 77 1.25 -12.40 6.89
C LYS A 77 1.58 -12.92 5.50
N ASP A 78 0.91 -12.38 4.48
CA ASP A 78 1.12 -12.79 3.09
C ASP A 78 2.48 -12.32 2.56
N ILE A 79 2.91 -11.12 2.96
CA ILE A 79 4.25 -10.62 2.62
C ILE A 79 5.33 -11.44 3.32
N GLU A 80 5.17 -11.78 4.60
CA GLU A 80 6.11 -12.66 5.32
C GLU A 80 6.21 -14.03 4.65
N ALA A 81 5.10 -14.60 4.19
CA ALA A 81 5.09 -15.84 3.44
C ALA A 81 5.77 -15.72 2.06
N PHE A 82 5.65 -14.56 1.41
CA PHE A 82 6.26 -14.28 0.11
C PHE A 82 7.77 -14.05 0.21
N ILE A 83 8.23 -13.33 1.24
CA ILE A 83 9.65 -12.99 1.45
C ILE A 83 10.39 -14.13 2.18
N GLY A 84 9.70 -14.86 3.05
CA GLY A 84 10.31 -15.90 3.91
C GLY A 84 10.91 -15.37 5.22
N GLU A 85 10.72 -14.10 5.54
CA GLU A 85 11.24 -13.44 6.74
C GLU A 85 10.15 -12.64 7.46
N GLN A 86 10.37 -12.35 8.74
CA GLN A 86 9.47 -11.49 9.52
C GLN A 86 9.60 -10.03 9.08
N ILE A 87 8.46 -9.32 9.04
CA ILE A 87 8.44 -7.91 8.66
C ILE A 87 7.73 -7.06 9.70
N PHE A 88 8.12 -5.81 9.78
CA PHE A 88 7.34 -4.73 10.37
C PHE A 88 6.71 -3.89 9.25
N LEU A 89 5.40 -4.00 9.09
CA LEU A 89 4.64 -3.30 8.05
C LEU A 89 3.95 -2.06 8.62
N GLU A 90 4.38 -0.88 8.18
CA GLU A 90 3.70 0.39 8.42
C GLU A 90 2.78 0.75 7.25
N LEU A 91 1.53 1.14 7.55
CA LEU A 91 0.58 1.63 6.56
C LEU A 91 0.15 3.05 6.91
N TYR A 92 0.32 3.97 5.96
CA TYR A 92 -0.13 5.36 6.09
C TYR A 92 -1.15 5.70 5.00
N VAL A 93 -2.22 6.39 5.40
CA VAL A 93 -3.25 6.84 4.45
C VAL A 93 -3.12 8.33 4.20
N LYS A 94 -2.78 8.71 2.96
CA LYS A 94 -2.62 10.10 2.52
C LYS A 94 -3.74 10.47 1.55
N VAL A 95 -4.28 11.68 1.69
CA VAL A 95 -5.22 12.23 0.70
C VAL A 95 -4.41 13.03 -0.30
N ASP A 96 -4.49 12.63 -1.57
CA ASP A 96 -3.92 13.37 -2.69
C ASP A 96 -4.96 13.42 -3.79
N LYS A 97 -5.55 14.59 -4.05
CA LYS A 97 -6.61 14.76 -5.04
C LYS A 97 -6.12 14.48 -6.47
N ASN A 98 -4.82 14.54 -6.71
CA ASN A 98 -4.18 14.45 -8.01
C ASN A 98 -3.36 13.16 -8.15
N TRP A 99 -3.50 12.16 -7.26
CA TRP A 99 -2.67 10.95 -7.33
C TRP A 99 -2.84 10.22 -8.68
N ARG A 100 -4.05 10.22 -9.26
CA ARG A 100 -4.35 9.67 -10.59
C ARG A 100 -3.73 10.47 -11.74
N ASP A 101 -3.66 11.79 -11.60
CA ASP A 101 -3.03 12.65 -12.60
C ASP A 101 -1.50 12.53 -12.52
N GLN A 102 -0.95 12.26 -11.33
CA GLN A 102 0.47 12.03 -11.15
C GLN A 102 0.92 10.63 -11.58
N SER A 103 0.07 9.59 -11.50
CA SER A 103 0.39 8.28 -12.08
C SER A 103 0.48 8.33 -13.61
N SER A 104 -0.22 9.28 -14.26
CA SER A 104 -0.02 9.58 -15.69
C SER A 104 1.34 10.25 -16.02
N LYS A 105 2.13 10.64 -15.01
CA LYS A 105 3.57 10.97 -15.19
C LYS A 105 4.45 9.71 -15.24
N LEU A 106 4.06 8.74 -16.06
CA LEU A 106 4.86 7.57 -16.48
C LEU A 106 6.27 7.94 -17.01
N LYS A 107 6.52 9.22 -17.33
CA LYS A 107 7.85 9.74 -17.70
C LYS A 107 8.87 9.78 -16.56
N ARG A 108 8.46 9.81 -15.28
CA ARG A 108 9.42 9.95 -14.17
C ARG A 108 10.02 8.61 -13.70
N TYR A 109 9.48 7.47 -14.17
CA TYR A 109 9.92 6.12 -13.79
C TYR A 109 10.66 5.32 -14.88
N GLY A 110 10.86 5.90 -16.07
CA GLY A 110 11.78 5.37 -17.10
C GLY A 110 11.17 4.39 -18.12
N TYR A 111 9.89 4.57 -18.52
CA TYR A 111 9.21 3.71 -19.49
C TYR A 111 8.96 4.34 -20.87
N LEU A 112 9.62 5.46 -21.18
CA LEU A 112 9.75 5.92 -22.56
C LEU A 112 11.24 5.97 -22.86
N SER A 113 11.68 5.00 -23.65
CA SER A 113 12.97 5.00 -24.37
C SER A 113 13.16 6.26 -25.20
#